data_AF-A0A7X6Y1V2-F1
#
_entry.id   AF-A0A7X6Y1V2-F1
#
_cell.length_a   1.000
_cell.length_b   1.000
_cell.length_c   1.000
_cell.angle_alpha   90.00
_cell.angle_beta   90.00
_cell.angle_gamma   90.00
#
_symmetry.space_group_name_H-M   'P 1'
#
loop_
_entity.id
_entity.type
_entity.pdbx_description
1 polymer ?
#
loop_
_entity_poly.entity_id
_entity_poly.type
_entity_poly.pdbx_seq_one_letter_code
_entity_poly.pdbx_strand_id
1 'polypeptide(L)'
;MRLCDEHDAEIGILGSIEELEPGSKKLLLAKLEEYYKIPKIRRFKSIETKYGIYHWVIETDAGEVEFDIINKGTDIKTFPGRRILLRDSDDNLYEITGYAKLPCKSYLKVQSEL
;
A
#
# COMPACT_ATOMS: atom_id res chain seq x y z
N MET A 1 8.67 15.58 10.56
CA MET A 1 9.65 14.65 9.95
C MET A 1 11.05 15.07 10.40
N ARG A 2 11.92 14.15 10.84
CA ARG A 2 13.30 14.51 11.23
C ARG A 2 14.11 14.80 9.97
N LEU A 3 14.88 15.88 10.00
CA LEU A 3 15.89 16.19 9.00
C LEU A 3 17.22 15.80 9.61
N CYS A 4 17.95 14.92 8.93
CA CYS A 4 19.30 14.53 9.31
C CYS A 4 20.27 14.94 8.20
N ASP A 5 21.52 15.17 8.56
CA ASP A 5 22.61 15.29 7.59
C ASP A 5 23.08 13.91 7.09
N GLU A 6 24.13 13.89 6.28
CA GLU A 6 24.75 12.69 5.72
C GLU A 6 25.39 11.75 6.76
N HIS A 7 25.53 12.20 8.01
CA HIS A 7 26.05 11.43 9.14
C HIS A 7 24.94 11.00 10.12
N ASP A 8 23.67 11.13 9.72
CA ASP A 8 22.48 10.86 10.53
C ASP A 8 22.37 11.76 11.78
N ALA A 9 23.09 12.88 11.81
CA ALA A 9 22.95 13.87 12.86
C ALA A 9 21.70 14.72 12.60
N GLU A 10 20.84 14.85 13.61
CA GLU A 10 19.60 15.61 13.50
C GLU A 10 19.89 17.11 13.38
N ILE A 11 19.52 17.68 12.24
CA ILE A 11 19.62 19.10 11.94
C ILE A 11 18.32 19.86 12.26
N GLY A 12 17.21 19.14 12.46
CA GLY A 12 15.95 19.70 12.94
C GLY A 12 14.71 18.88 12.59
N ILE A 13 13.53 19.49 12.78
CA ILE A 13 12.24 18.87 12.48
C ILE A 13 11.52 19.72 11.44
N LEU A 14 11.13 19.09 10.33
CA LEU A 14 10.21 19.69 9.36
C LEU A 14 8.78 19.55 9.90
N GLY A 15 8.17 20.69 10.24
CA GLY A 15 6.79 20.78 10.72
C GLY A 15 5.77 20.67 9.59
N SER A 16 6.00 21.38 8.48
CA SER A 16 5.17 21.34 7.28
C SER A 16 6.01 21.34 6.01
N ILE A 17 5.55 20.61 4.99
CA ILE A 17 6.18 20.62 3.66
C ILE A 17 6.00 21.97 2.94
N GLU A 18 5.04 22.78 3.39
CA GLU A 18 4.76 24.12 2.85
C GLU A 18 5.81 25.16 3.24
N GLU A 19 6.63 24.86 4.26
CA GLU A 19 7.73 25.73 4.71
C GLU A 19 8.99 25.57 3.87
N LEU A 20 9.03 24.58 2.97
CA LEU A 20 10.17 24.34 2.09
C LEU A 20 10.15 25.27 0.88
N GLU A 21 11.34 25.67 0.45
CA GLU A 21 11.48 26.39 -0.82
C GLU A 21 10.91 25.55 -1.99
N PRO A 22 10.32 26.18 -3.02
CA PRO A 22 9.58 25.48 -4.07
C PRO A 22 10.37 24.36 -4.77
N GLY A 23 11.69 24.55 -4.97
CA GLY A 23 12.57 23.55 -5.56
C GLY A 23 12.72 22.31 -4.65
N SER A 24 13.04 22.53 -3.38
CA SER A 24 13.17 21.47 -2.36
C SER A 24 11.84 20.76 -2.12
N LYS A 25 10.73 21.49 -2.07
CA LYS A 25 9.37 20.94 -1.97
C LYS A 25 9.07 20.00 -3.13
N LYS A 26 9.33 20.43 -4.37
CA LYS A 26 9.09 19.62 -5.56
C LYS A 26 9.94 18.36 -5.57
N LEU A 27 11.22 18.47 -5.20
CA LEU A 27 12.12 17.33 -5.11
C LEU A 27 11.66 16.33 -4.04
N LEU A 28 11.31 16.83 -2.85
CA LEU A 28 10.81 16.00 -1.76
C LEU A 28 9.50 15.32 -2.15
N LEU A 29 8.54 16.03 -2.74
CA LEU A 29 7.29 15.44 -3.23
C LEU A 29 7.53 14.37 -4.29
N ALA A 30 8.42 14.61 -5.26
CA ALA A 30 8.75 13.62 -6.28
C ALA A 30 9.37 12.36 -5.66
N LYS A 31 10.24 12.54 -4.66
CA LYS A 31 10.84 11.43 -3.90
C LYS A 31 9.79 10.71 -3.05
N LEU A 32 8.91 11.44 -2.36
CA LEU A 32 7.80 10.83 -1.62
C LEU A 32 6.87 10.05 -2.55
N GLU A 33 6.62 10.54 -3.75
CA GLU A 33 5.84 9.83 -4.76
C GLU A 33 6.57 8.58 -5.29
N GLU A 34 7.89 8.57 -5.31
CA GLU A 34 8.70 7.41 -5.67
C GLU A 34 8.71 6.36 -4.54
N TYR A 35 8.92 6.79 -3.29
CA TYR A 35 9.09 5.91 -2.13
C TYR A 35 7.78 5.46 -1.47
N TYR A 36 6.75 6.32 -1.44
CA TYR A 36 5.46 6.07 -0.78
C TYR A 36 4.33 5.78 -1.79
N LYS A 37 4.66 5.25 -2.96
CA LYS A 37 3.66 4.72 -3.88
C LYS A 37 3.07 3.44 -3.29
N ILE A 38 1.84 3.53 -2.82
CA ILE A 38 1.03 2.37 -2.46
C ILE A 38 0.71 1.63 -3.77
N PRO A 39 1.26 0.42 -4.02
CA PRO A 39 1.07 -0.27 -5.29
C PRO A 39 -0.40 -0.61 -5.51
N LYS A 40 -0.86 -0.42 -6.75
CA LYS A 40 -2.26 -0.67 -7.11
C LYS A 40 -2.43 -2.09 -7.61
N ILE A 41 -3.27 -2.86 -6.93
CA ILE A 41 -3.55 -4.25 -7.29
C ILE A 41 -4.36 -4.26 -8.58
N ARG A 42 -3.79 -4.88 -9.62
CA ARG A 42 -4.41 -5.06 -10.93
C ARG A 42 -5.16 -6.38 -11.01
N ARG A 43 -4.63 -7.44 -10.40
CA ARG A 43 -5.19 -8.79 -10.48
C ARG A 43 -4.77 -9.66 -9.30
N PHE A 44 -5.67 -10.53 -8.86
CA PHE A 44 -5.39 -11.63 -7.93
C PHE A 44 -5.04 -12.88 -8.73
N LYS A 45 -3.86 -13.46 -8.49
CA LYS A 45 -3.41 -14.71 -9.12
C LYS A 45 -3.79 -15.92 -8.28
N SER A 46 -3.46 -15.90 -6.99
CA SER A 46 -3.81 -16.95 -6.04
C SER A 46 -4.18 -16.35 -4.68
N ILE A 47 -5.10 -17.04 -4.00
CA ILE A 47 -5.50 -16.78 -2.62
C ILE A 47 -5.61 -18.15 -1.98
N GLU A 48 -4.71 -18.42 -1.04
CA GLU A 48 -4.68 -19.65 -0.23
C GLU A 48 -4.82 -19.31 1.24
N THR A 49 -5.49 -20.18 1.98
CA THR A 49 -5.68 -20.03 3.43
C THR A 49 -5.08 -21.25 4.12
N LYS A 50 -4.10 -21.06 5.00
CA LYS A 50 -3.48 -22.12 5.80
C LYS A 50 -3.32 -21.66 7.24
N TYR A 51 -3.85 -22.45 8.18
CA TYR A 51 -3.74 -22.18 9.62
C TYR A 51 -4.23 -20.77 10.04
N GLY A 52 -5.22 -20.20 9.34
CA GLY A 52 -5.73 -18.86 9.61
C GLY A 52 -4.91 -17.71 8.99
N ILE A 53 -3.82 -18.02 8.30
CA ILE A 53 -3.01 -17.08 7.51
C ILE A 53 -3.48 -17.14 6.05
N TYR A 54 -3.60 -15.97 5.43
CA TYR A 54 -3.98 -15.83 4.04
C TYR A 54 -2.76 -15.49 3.19
N HIS A 55 -2.34 -16.43 2.36
CA HIS A 55 -1.24 -16.26 1.41
C HIS A 55 -1.79 -15.77 0.07
N TRP A 56 -1.43 -14.55 -0.32
CA TRP A 56 -1.97 -13.88 -1.50
C TRP A 56 -0.85 -13.67 -2.52
N VAL A 57 -1.09 -14.12 -3.76
CA VAL A 57 -0.23 -13.81 -4.91
C VAL A 57 -0.99 -12.84 -5.80
N ILE A 58 -0.47 -11.64 -5.96
CA ILE A 58 -1.12 -10.55 -6.69
C ILE A 58 -0.21 -9.95 -7.76
N GLU A 59 -0.81 -9.27 -8.72
CA GLU A 59 -0.13 -8.45 -9.70
C GLU A 59 -0.49 -6.99 -9.45
N THR A 60 0.53 -6.16 -9.20
CA THR A 60 0.41 -4.72 -8.98
C THR A 60 0.91 -3.94 -10.20
N ASP A 61 0.81 -2.61 -10.17
CA ASP A 61 1.43 -1.74 -11.16
C ASP A 61 2.97 -1.66 -11.06
N ALA A 62 3.54 -2.09 -9.92
CA ALA A 62 4.98 -2.19 -9.69
C ALA A 62 5.56 -3.60 -9.96
N GLY A 63 4.70 -4.60 -10.20
CA GLY A 63 5.13 -5.99 -10.42
C GLY A 63 4.29 -7.01 -9.66
N GLU A 64 4.69 -8.27 -9.75
CA GLU A 64 4.10 -9.36 -8.95
C GLU A 64 4.60 -9.32 -7.52
N VAL A 65 3.68 -9.55 -6.58
CA VAL A 65 3.96 -9.55 -5.14
C VAL A 65 3.24 -10.72 -4.50
N GLU A 66 3.93 -11.41 -3.61
CA GLU A 66 3.40 -12.44 -2.74
C GLU A 66 3.53 -11.98 -1.29
N PHE A 67 2.45 -12.08 -0.51
CA PHE A 67 2.43 -11.61 0.87
C PHE A 67 1.33 -12.30 1.70
N ASP A 68 1.46 -12.14 3.02
CA ASP A 68 0.60 -12.78 4.00
C ASP A 68 -0.28 -11.75 4.72
N ILE A 69 -1.56 -12.09 4.89
CA ILE A 69 -2.48 -11.35 5.75
C ILE A 69 -2.82 -12.24 6.95
N ILE A 70 -2.61 -11.71 8.16
CA ILE A 70 -2.85 -12.45 9.41
C ILE A 70 -4.23 -12.10 9.98
N ASN A 71 -4.63 -10.83 9.97
CA ASN A 71 -5.88 -10.39 10.56
C ASN A 71 -6.72 -9.55 9.59
N LYS A 72 -7.64 -10.21 8.88
CA LYS A 72 -8.56 -9.57 7.93
C LYS A 72 -9.29 -8.35 8.51
N GLY A 73 -9.66 -8.36 9.80
CA GLY A 73 -10.44 -7.29 10.42
C GLY A 73 -9.64 -5.99 10.63
N THR A 74 -8.33 -6.08 10.83
CA THR A 74 -7.46 -4.90 11.05
C THR A 74 -6.67 -4.53 9.80
N ASP A 75 -6.32 -5.53 9.01
CA ASP A 75 -5.33 -5.41 7.92
C ASP A 75 -6.02 -5.09 6.58
N ILE A 76 -7.34 -5.28 6.51
CA ILE A 76 -8.15 -4.89 5.35
C ILE A 76 -9.08 -3.75 5.74
N LYS A 77 -8.85 -2.58 5.14
CA LYS A 77 -9.66 -1.38 5.38
C LYS A 77 -10.40 -0.98 4.11
N THR A 78 -11.73 -0.92 4.21
CA THR A 78 -12.58 -0.42 3.13
C THR A 78 -12.87 1.06 3.34
N PHE A 79 -12.81 1.84 2.27
CA PHE A 79 -13.08 3.27 2.26
C PHE A 79 -14.23 3.61 1.29
N PRO A 80 -14.95 4.73 1.51
CA PRO A 80 -15.93 5.24 0.57
C PRO A 80 -15.32 5.41 -0.84
N GLY A 81 -16.15 5.26 -1.87
CA GLY A 81 -15.66 5.37 -3.26
C GLY A 81 -14.96 4.11 -3.78
N ARG A 82 -15.24 2.95 -3.20
CA ARG A 82 -14.82 1.63 -3.73
C ARG A 82 -13.31 1.38 -3.65
N ARG A 83 -12.69 1.90 -2.60
CA ARG A 83 -11.25 1.81 -2.35
C ARG A 83 -11.02 0.85 -1.19
N ILE A 84 -10.10 -0.08 -1.37
CA ILE A 84 -9.68 -1.01 -0.31
C ILE A 84 -8.18 -0.86 -0.12
N LEU A 85 -7.77 -0.71 1.13
CA LEU A 85 -6.37 -0.73 1.53
C LEU A 85 -6.10 -2.07 2.23
N LEU A 86 -5.06 -2.75 1.78
CA LEU A 86 -4.54 -3.96 2.41
C LEU A 86 -3.21 -3.62 3.07
N ARG A 87 -2.95 -4.29 4.18
CA ARG A 87 -1.67 -4.30 4.86
C ARG A 87 -1.21 -5.74 5.01
N ASP A 88 0.05 -6.03 4.71
CA ASP A 88 0.64 -7.35 4.95
C ASP A 88 1.30 -7.43 6.34
N SER A 89 1.88 -8.59 6.65
CA SER A 89 2.63 -8.81 7.89
C SER A 89 3.88 -7.94 8.04
N ASP A 90 4.41 -7.39 6.95
CA ASP A 90 5.61 -6.54 6.91
C ASP A 90 5.27 -5.03 6.87
N ASP A 91 4.00 -4.67 7.10
CA ASP A 91 3.44 -3.31 7.07
C ASP A 91 3.46 -2.65 5.67
N ASN A 92 3.66 -3.42 4.59
CA ASN A 92 3.49 -2.92 3.24
C ASN A 92 2.01 -2.67 2.95
N LEU A 93 1.73 -1.56 2.28
CA LEU A 93 0.37 -1.15 1.93
C LEU A 93 0.10 -1.40 0.45
N TYR A 94 -1.08 -1.93 0.15
CA TYR A 94 -1.57 -2.14 -1.21
C TYR A 94 -2.97 -1.58 -1.38
N GLU A 95 -3.26 -1.07 -2.58
CA GLU A 95 -4.53 -0.41 -2.87
C GLU A 95 -5.29 -1.11 -3.99
N ILE A 96 -6.58 -1.37 -3.75
CA ILE A 96 -7.54 -1.75 -4.79
C ILE A 96 -8.40 -0.51 -5.10
N THR A 97 -8.32 -0.01 -6.32
CA THR A 97 -9.18 1.08 -6.81
C THR A 97 -10.20 0.56 -7.82
N GLY A 98 -11.46 0.96 -7.68
CA GLY A 98 -12.48 0.74 -8.71
C GLY A 98 -12.73 -0.74 -9.03
N TYR A 99 -13.07 -1.54 -8.02
CA TYR A 99 -13.30 -2.99 -8.10
C TYR A 99 -14.29 -3.48 -9.18
N ALA A 100 -15.01 -2.60 -9.87
CA ALA A 100 -15.82 -2.94 -11.05
C ALA A 100 -14.98 -3.46 -12.24
N LYS A 101 -13.66 -3.23 -12.25
CA LYS A 101 -12.74 -3.72 -13.29
C LYS A 101 -12.09 -5.07 -12.97
N LEU A 102 -12.29 -5.62 -11.77
CA LEU A 102 -11.78 -6.95 -11.44
C LEU A 102 -12.70 -8.03 -12.04
N PRO A 103 -12.17 -9.06 -12.71
CA PRO A 103 -12.99 -10.11 -13.30
C PRO A 103 -13.83 -10.82 -12.23
N CYS A 104 -15.11 -11.05 -12.54
CA CYS A 104 -16.18 -11.52 -11.64
C CYS A 104 -15.85 -12.80 -10.83
N LYS A 105 -14.91 -13.64 -11.27
CA LYS A 105 -14.46 -14.83 -10.54
C LYS A 105 -13.53 -14.52 -9.36
N SER A 106 -12.67 -13.51 -9.47
CA SER A 106 -11.83 -13.05 -8.36
C SER A 106 -12.68 -12.34 -7.30
N TYR A 107 -13.75 -11.68 -7.72
CA TYR A 107 -14.72 -10.97 -6.87
C TYR A 107 -15.43 -11.89 -5.87
N LEU A 108 -15.99 -13.02 -6.33
CA LEU A 108 -16.69 -13.96 -5.44
C LEU A 108 -15.77 -14.59 -4.40
N LYS A 109 -14.50 -14.82 -4.75
CA LYS A 109 -13.51 -15.42 -3.85
C LYS A 109 -12.97 -14.43 -2.81
N VAL A 110 -12.83 -13.16 -3.19
CA VAL A 110 -12.49 -12.10 -2.22
C VAL A 110 -13.67 -11.80 -1.30
N GLN A 111 -14.92 -11.79 -1.79
CA GLN A 111 -16.10 -11.60 -0.92
C GLN A 111 -16.43 -12.79 -0.01
N SER A 112 -16.13 -14.03 -0.42
CA SER A 112 -16.32 -15.18 0.47
C SER A 112 -15.27 -15.26 1.57
N GLU A 113 -14.16 -14.57 1.38
CA GLU A 113 -13.03 -14.55 2.31
C GLU A 113 -13.01 -13.27 3.15
N LEU A 114 -13.42 -12.10 2.65
CA LEU A 114 -13.61 -10.91 3.49
C LEU A 114 -14.66 -11.13 4.59
#